data_AF-A0A5A7TEJ9-F1
#
_entry.id   AF-A0A5A7TEJ9-F1
#
_cell.length_a   1.000
_cell.length_b   1.000
_cell.length_c   1.000
_cell.angle_alpha   90.00
_cell.angle_beta   90.00
_cell.angle_gamma   90.00
#
_symmetry.space_group_name_H-M   'P 1'
#
loop_
_entity.id
_entity.type
_entity.pdbx_description
1 polymer ?
#
loop_
_entity_poly.entity_id
_entity_poly.type
_entity_poly.pdbx_seq_one_letter_code
_entity_poly.pdbx_strand_id
1 'polypeptide(L)'
;MLAAMFSGRHTLCQDPEEGSIFLDRDGKHFRHILNWLRDGIVPFLSDFDLLELLREAEYYQLLGLMDRIRDLLSNRKEDEEPQSELKRVDIIKCIQSEKVRLRGVNLCGLDLSKLDLSYVDFSYASLKNVFFSRANLQCAKFRDADAEGSIFHNATLREYKINILFSSHHIFFLTFLRIVLIIVFCLERCEFTGANLRGALLAAANLQSANLQDACLVDCSFCGADLRSAHLQGADLTNANLEGANLEGANLKGAKLLNANLRSANLQRAYLRYVNLRDTQLEGARLDGANLLGAIR
;
A
#
# COMPACT_ATOMS: atom_id res chain seq x y z
N MET A 1 17.36 -33.58 -14.78
CA MET A 1 15.97 -33.20 -14.44
C MET A 1 15.09 -34.43 -14.24
N LEU A 2 14.65 -35.16 -15.29
CA LEU A 2 13.84 -36.38 -15.13
C LEU A 2 14.53 -37.43 -14.23
N ALA A 3 15.84 -37.66 -14.41
CA ALA A 3 16.61 -38.56 -13.53
C ALA A 3 16.60 -38.16 -12.05
N ALA A 4 16.49 -36.85 -11.72
CA ALA A 4 16.39 -36.38 -10.34
C ALA A 4 14.98 -36.62 -9.78
N MET A 5 13.94 -36.41 -10.59
CA MET A 5 12.55 -36.71 -10.21
C MET A 5 12.35 -38.19 -9.88
N PHE A 6 12.89 -39.08 -10.70
CA PHE A 6 12.78 -40.53 -10.52
C PHE A 6 13.89 -41.14 -9.66
N SER A 7 14.67 -40.32 -8.96
CA SER A 7 15.76 -40.78 -8.08
C SER A 7 15.29 -41.44 -6.77
N GLY A 8 13.97 -41.54 -6.55
CA GLY A 8 13.37 -42.06 -5.32
C GLY A 8 13.42 -41.11 -4.12
N ARG A 9 13.99 -39.91 -4.30
CA ARG A 9 14.14 -38.89 -3.23
C ARG A 9 12.90 -37.99 -3.07
N HIS A 10 11.98 -38.02 -4.02
CA HIS A 10 10.73 -37.26 -3.99
C HIS A 10 9.53 -38.20 -3.99
N THR A 11 8.55 -37.94 -3.14
CA THR A 11 7.29 -38.68 -3.15
C THR A 11 6.49 -38.24 -4.37
N LEU A 12 6.44 -39.10 -5.38
CA LEU A 12 5.62 -38.91 -6.58
C LEU A 12 4.28 -39.62 -6.36
N CYS A 13 3.18 -38.90 -6.59
CA CYS A 13 1.86 -39.53 -6.63
C CYS A 13 1.78 -40.36 -7.92
N GLN A 14 1.68 -41.67 -7.77
CA GLN A 14 1.54 -42.61 -8.87
C GLN A 14 0.08 -43.04 -8.97
N ASP A 15 -0.44 -43.13 -10.18
CA ASP A 15 -1.71 -43.82 -10.41
C ASP A 15 -1.54 -45.30 -10.01
N PRO A 16 -2.37 -45.83 -9.11
CA PRO A 16 -2.20 -47.17 -8.58
C PRO A 16 -2.51 -48.28 -9.59
N GLU A 17 -3.18 -48.01 -10.71
CA GLU A 17 -3.53 -49.00 -11.73
C GLU A 17 -2.57 -48.96 -12.93
N GLU A 18 -2.17 -47.78 -13.40
CA GLU A 18 -1.33 -47.64 -14.60
C GLU A 18 0.16 -47.37 -14.29
N GLY A 19 0.51 -47.01 -13.05
CA GLY A 19 1.86 -46.58 -12.68
C GLY A 19 2.29 -45.27 -13.36
N SER A 20 1.34 -44.56 -14.00
CA SER A 20 1.56 -43.28 -14.64
C SER A 20 1.70 -42.17 -13.57
N ILE A 21 2.55 -41.19 -13.86
CA ILE A 21 2.80 -40.06 -12.96
C ILE A 21 2.31 -38.79 -13.66
N PHE A 22 1.28 -38.18 -13.10
CA PHE A 22 0.78 -36.90 -13.59
C PHE A 22 1.66 -35.76 -13.10
N LEU A 23 2.29 -35.06 -14.04
CA LEU A 23 3.09 -33.87 -13.75
C LEU A 23 2.22 -32.63 -13.94
N ASP A 24 1.42 -32.31 -12.92
CA ASP A 24 0.69 -31.04 -12.83
C ASP A 24 1.66 -29.92 -12.45
N ARG A 25 2.38 -29.38 -13.43
CA ARG A 25 3.32 -28.29 -13.19
C ARG A 25 3.11 -27.17 -14.17
N ASP A 26 3.19 -25.96 -13.63
CA ASP A 26 2.99 -24.74 -14.39
C ASP A 26 4.07 -24.60 -15.48
N GLY A 27 3.65 -24.73 -16.74
CA GLY A 27 4.52 -24.58 -17.90
C GLY A 27 5.20 -23.21 -17.98
N LYS A 28 4.68 -22.19 -17.29
CA LYS A 28 5.27 -20.84 -17.22
C LYS A 28 6.67 -20.87 -16.59
N HIS A 29 6.82 -21.54 -15.44
CA HIS A 29 8.08 -21.64 -14.70
C HIS A 29 9.05 -22.64 -15.31
N PHE A 30 8.50 -23.73 -15.84
CA PHE A 30 9.29 -24.77 -16.52
C PHE A 30 10.07 -24.24 -17.73
N ARG A 31 9.47 -23.30 -18.48
CA ARG A 31 10.15 -22.61 -19.59
C ARG A 31 11.43 -21.90 -19.15
N HIS A 32 11.43 -21.31 -17.96
CA HIS A 32 12.59 -20.59 -17.42
C HIS A 32 13.73 -21.55 -17.05
N ILE A 33 13.42 -22.74 -16.53
CA ILE A 33 14.40 -23.80 -16.29
C ILE A 33 15.03 -24.29 -17.60
N LEU A 34 14.22 -24.53 -18.63
CA LEU A 34 14.73 -24.99 -19.93
C LEU A 34 15.65 -23.96 -20.59
N ASN A 35 15.28 -22.68 -20.53
CA ASN A 35 16.13 -21.61 -21.05
C ASN A 35 17.46 -21.54 -20.28
N TRP A 36 17.41 -21.56 -18.95
CA TRP A 36 18.63 -21.55 -18.13
C TRP A 36 19.53 -22.76 -18.40
N LEU A 37 18.98 -23.97 -18.57
CA LEU A 37 19.76 -25.16 -18.94
C LEU A 37 20.44 -25.01 -20.31
N ARG A 38 19.86 -24.23 -21.21
CA ARG A 38 20.38 -24.01 -22.57
C ARG A 38 21.47 -22.95 -22.61
N ASP A 39 21.26 -21.81 -21.97
CA ASP A 39 22.13 -20.63 -22.11
C ASP A 39 22.78 -20.15 -20.79
N GLY A 40 22.41 -20.71 -19.65
CA GLY A 40 22.96 -20.38 -18.33
C GLY A 40 22.47 -19.05 -17.76
N ILE A 41 21.53 -18.38 -18.42
CA ILE A 41 21.06 -17.04 -18.07
C ILE A 41 19.81 -17.14 -17.19
N VAL A 42 19.80 -16.43 -16.06
CA VAL A 42 18.60 -16.30 -15.21
C VAL A 42 17.68 -15.23 -15.81
N PRO A 43 16.39 -15.52 -16.02
CA PRO A 43 15.46 -14.56 -16.60
C PRO A 43 15.23 -13.37 -15.67
N PHE A 44 15.01 -12.19 -16.24
CA PHE A 44 14.57 -11.02 -15.49
C PHE A 44 13.09 -11.16 -15.15
N LEU A 45 12.80 -11.42 -13.87
CA LEU A 45 11.44 -11.65 -13.36
C LEU A 45 11.19 -10.77 -12.11
N SER A 46 9.92 -10.69 -11.69
CA SER A 46 9.54 -10.12 -10.39
C SER A 46 10.06 -10.99 -9.24
N ASP A 47 10.21 -10.43 -8.03
CA ASP A 47 10.71 -11.21 -6.88
C ASP A 47 9.79 -12.37 -6.51
N PHE A 48 8.48 -12.21 -6.72
CA PHE A 48 7.50 -13.29 -6.57
C PHE A 48 7.75 -14.43 -7.57
N ASP A 49 7.87 -14.12 -8.86
CA ASP A 49 8.13 -15.13 -9.90
C ASP A 49 9.54 -15.76 -9.75
N LEU A 50 10.53 -15.03 -9.23
CA LEU A 50 11.87 -15.55 -8.90
C LEU A 50 11.83 -16.54 -7.74
N LEU A 51 11.00 -16.30 -6.72
CA LEU A 51 10.79 -17.25 -5.62
C LEU A 51 10.06 -18.51 -6.09
N GLU A 52 9.10 -18.39 -7.00
CA GLU A 52 8.45 -19.56 -7.63
C GLU A 52 9.44 -20.35 -8.49
N LEU A 53 10.29 -19.67 -9.27
CA LEU A 53 11.38 -20.31 -10.02
C LEU A 53 12.42 -20.97 -9.11
N LEU A 54 12.73 -20.37 -7.95
CA LEU A 54 13.64 -20.96 -6.97
C LEU A 54 13.11 -22.28 -6.40
N ARG A 55 11.80 -22.36 -6.10
CA ARG A 55 11.16 -23.60 -5.64
C ARG A 55 11.26 -24.72 -6.67
N GLU A 56 11.06 -24.38 -7.94
CA GLU A 56 11.22 -25.36 -9.02
C GLU A 56 12.70 -25.75 -9.19
N ALA A 57 13.64 -24.80 -9.10
CA ALA A 57 15.07 -25.08 -9.15
C ALA A 57 15.53 -26.00 -8.00
N GLU A 58 14.99 -25.81 -6.79
CA GLU A 58 15.22 -26.65 -5.62
C GLU A 58 14.70 -28.08 -5.85
N TYR A 59 13.50 -28.21 -6.40
CA TYR A 59 12.91 -29.49 -6.73
C TYR A 59 13.77 -30.28 -7.74
N TYR A 60 14.25 -29.62 -8.79
CA TYR A 60 15.11 -30.24 -9.80
C TYR A 60 16.59 -30.30 -9.42
N GLN A 61 16.97 -29.82 -8.23
CA GLN A 61 18.34 -29.78 -7.69
C GLN A 61 19.32 -29.05 -8.62
N LEU A 62 18.88 -27.93 -9.20
CA LEU A 62 19.67 -27.11 -10.11
C LEU A 62 20.51 -26.11 -9.31
N LEU A 63 21.57 -26.60 -8.64
CA LEU A 63 22.39 -25.80 -7.72
C LEU A 63 22.88 -24.49 -8.33
N GLY A 64 23.40 -24.52 -9.57
CA GLY A 64 23.88 -23.31 -10.25
C GLY A 64 22.79 -22.28 -10.57
N LEU A 65 21.53 -22.71 -10.71
CA LEU A 65 20.39 -21.80 -10.87
C LEU A 65 19.97 -21.23 -9.52
N MET A 66 19.93 -22.08 -8.49
CA MET A 66 19.59 -21.69 -7.13
C MET A 66 20.56 -20.63 -6.59
N ASP A 67 21.86 -20.83 -6.78
CA ASP A 67 22.89 -19.89 -6.32
C ASP A 67 22.74 -18.55 -7.02
N ARG A 68 22.58 -18.53 -8.35
CA ARG A 68 22.37 -17.27 -9.09
C ARG A 68 21.04 -16.57 -8.76
N ILE A 69 19.96 -17.30 -8.50
CA ILE A 69 18.70 -16.70 -8.07
C ILE A 69 18.85 -16.09 -6.68
N ARG A 70 19.54 -16.78 -5.76
CA ARG A 70 19.82 -16.27 -4.41
C ARG A 70 20.73 -15.05 -4.45
N ASP A 71 21.76 -15.06 -5.30
CA ASP A 71 22.63 -13.90 -5.54
C ASP A 71 21.85 -12.72 -6.14
N LEU A 72 20.92 -12.97 -7.05
CA LEU A 72 20.05 -11.91 -7.59
C LEU A 72 19.10 -11.37 -6.53
N LEU A 73 18.52 -12.24 -5.69
CA LEU A 73 17.67 -11.82 -4.57
C LEU A 73 18.48 -11.14 -3.46
N SER A 74 19.78 -11.41 -3.30
CA SER A 74 20.65 -10.72 -2.34
C SER A 74 21.19 -9.41 -2.90
N ASN A 75 21.56 -9.37 -4.18
CA ASN A 75 22.06 -8.15 -4.83
C ASN A 75 20.92 -7.14 -5.04
N ARG A 76 19.71 -7.61 -5.36
CA ARG A 76 18.51 -6.76 -5.32
C ARG A 76 18.20 -6.24 -3.92
N LYS A 77 18.66 -6.91 -2.86
CA LYS A 77 18.62 -6.46 -1.46
C LYS A 77 19.81 -5.60 -1.03
N GLU A 78 20.89 -5.56 -1.80
CA GLU A 78 22.04 -4.66 -1.56
C GLU A 78 21.90 -3.34 -2.34
N ASP A 79 21.12 -3.35 -3.43
CA ASP A 79 20.57 -2.15 -4.07
C ASP A 79 19.29 -1.63 -3.35
N GLU A 80 18.87 -2.28 -2.25
CA GLU A 80 17.76 -1.79 -1.41
C GLU A 80 18.17 -0.51 -0.68
N GLU A 81 17.30 0.47 -0.83
CA GLU A 81 17.22 1.76 -0.17
C GLU A 81 17.81 1.78 1.25
N PRO A 82 18.50 2.88 1.64
CA PRO A 82 19.20 2.96 2.91
C PRO A 82 18.27 2.56 4.05
N GLN A 83 18.56 1.44 4.72
CA GLN A 83 17.83 1.03 5.91
C GLN A 83 18.00 2.09 7.00
N SER A 84 16.92 2.39 7.72
CA SER A 84 16.93 3.42 8.75
C SER A 84 17.98 3.12 9.83
N GLU A 85 18.85 4.08 10.16
CA GLU A 85 19.74 3.99 11.32
C GLU A 85 18.96 3.96 12.66
N LEU A 86 17.76 4.55 12.66
CA LEU A 86 16.86 4.62 13.80
C LEU A 86 16.08 3.32 13.96
N LYS A 87 15.93 2.83 15.19
CA LYS A 87 15.06 1.68 15.49
C LYS A 87 13.71 2.16 16.00
N ARG A 88 12.69 1.31 15.89
CA ARG A 88 11.35 1.56 16.48
C ARG A 88 11.41 1.98 17.96
N VAL A 89 12.35 1.43 18.73
CA VAL A 89 12.54 1.78 20.16
C VAL A 89 12.97 3.23 20.33
N ASP A 90 13.79 3.77 19.42
CA ASP A 90 14.23 5.16 19.47
C ASP A 90 13.06 6.10 19.19
N ILE A 91 12.19 5.72 18.24
CA ILE A 91 10.95 6.45 17.96
C ILE A 91 10.01 6.45 19.17
N ILE A 92 9.86 5.30 19.85
CA ILE A 92 9.04 5.20 21.07
C ILE A 92 9.57 6.13 22.18
N LYS A 93 10.89 6.24 22.34
CA LYS A 93 11.49 7.18 23.30
C LYS A 93 11.24 8.63 22.90
N CYS A 94 11.32 8.93 21.60
CA CYS A 94 11.04 10.27 21.11
C CYS A 94 9.60 10.70 21.40
N ILE A 95 8.60 9.87 21.06
CA ILE A 95 7.15 10.21 21.20
C ILE A 95 6.70 10.43 22.64
N GLN A 96 7.48 10.00 23.63
CA GLN A 96 7.24 10.27 25.04
C GLN A 96 7.73 11.67 25.48
N SER A 97 8.47 12.38 24.64
CA SER A 97 8.95 13.75 24.89
C SER A 97 7.97 14.80 24.35
N GLU A 98 7.91 15.99 24.98
CA GLU A 98 6.80 16.94 24.82
C GLU A 98 6.58 17.51 23.40
N LYS A 99 7.50 17.34 22.43
CA LYS A 99 7.27 17.59 20.99
C LYS A 99 8.23 16.77 20.13
N VAL A 100 7.70 15.84 19.33
CA VAL A 100 8.51 15.08 18.38
C VAL A 100 8.52 15.73 17.01
N ARG A 101 9.74 15.92 16.48
CA ARG A 101 9.99 16.31 15.09
C ARG A 101 10.87 15.24 14.47
N LEU A 102 10.33 14.51 13.50
CA LEU A 102 11.02 13.52 12.69
C LEU A 102 11.18 14.09 11.27
N ARG A 103 11.71 15.31 11.17
CA ARG A 103 11.92 15.96 9.88
C ARG A 103 13.24 15.52 9.26
N GLY A 104 13.24 15.19 7.98
CA GLY A 104 14.47 14.84 7.26
C GLY A 104 15.15 13.55 7.74
N VAL A 105 14.46 12.75 8.57
CA VAL A 105 15.02 11.49 9.07
C VAL A 105 14.73 10.35 8.10
N ASN A 106 15.62 9.36 8.07
CA ASN A 106 15.39 8.11 7.38
C ASN A 106 14.72 7.11 8.33
N LEU A 107 13.50 6.70 7.99
CA LEU A 107 12.69 5.70 8.69
C LEU A 107 12.31 4.54 7.77
N CYS A 108 12.97 4.39 6.62
CA CYS A 108 12.65 3.36 5.63
C CYS A 108 12.55 1.96 6.25
N GLY A 109 11.48 1.26 5.88
CA GLY A 109 11.20 -0.11 6.32
C GLY A 109 10.78 -0.25 7.78
N LEU A 110 10.69 0.84 8.55
CA LEU A 110 10.28 0.73 9.95
C LEU A 110 8.81 0.34 10.08
N ASP A 111 8.55 -0.56 11.02
CA ASP A 111 7.21 -0.76 11.53
C ASP A 111 6.93 0.31 12.59
N LEU A 112 6.03 1.25 12.28
CA LEU A 112 5.49 2.28 13.17
C LEU A 112 4.01 2.03 13.51
N SER A 113 3.54 0.82 13.27
CA SER A 113 2.17 0.39 13.53
C SER A 113 1.79 0.60 15.00
N LYS A 114 0.51 0.95 15.25
CA LYS A 114 -0.08 1.11 16.58
C LYS A 114 0.52 2.21 17.46
N LEU A 115 1.42 3.05 16.94
CA LEU A 115 1.99 4.18 17.68
C LEU A 115 1.05 5.38 17.64
N ASP A 116 1.07 6.20 18.71
CA ASP A 116 0.50 7.54 18.66
C ASP A 116 1.51 8.50 18.05
N LEU A 117 1.24 8.88 16.81
CA LEU A 117 2.05 9.77 15.99
C LEU A 117 1.24 11.02 15.61
N SER A 118 0.21 11.33 16.40
CA SER A 118 -0.57 12.54 16.18
C SER A 118 0.31 13.77 16.32
N TYR A 119 0.09 14.74 15.43
CA TYR A 119 0.85 15.99 15.36
C TYR A 119 2.36 15.84 15.10
N VAL A 120 2.86 14.62 14.80
CA VAL A 120 4.27 14.41 14.48
C VAL A 120 4.58 15.03 13.12
N ASP A 121 5.72 15.70 13.05
CA ASP A 121 6.23 16.31 11.82
C ASP A 121 7.24 15.36 11.14
N PHE A 122 6.79 14.66 10.10
CA PHE A 122 7.57 13.82 9.19
C PHE A 122 7.99 14.55 7.90
N SER A 123 7.92 15.89 7.86
CA SER A 123 8.25 16.61 6.63
C SER A 123 9.67 16.31 6.17
N TYR A 124 9.87 16.10 4.87
CA TYR A 124 11.15 15.72 4.25
C TYR A 124 11.73 14.37 4.70
N ALA A 125 10.99 13.57 5.49
CA ALA A 125 11.46 12.27 5.94
C ALA A 125 11.41 11.24 4.81
N SER A 126 12.33 10.27 4.85
CA SER A 126 12.24 9.06 4.03
C SER A 126 11.45 8.00 4.81
N LEU A 127 10.28 7.67 4.30
CA LEU A 127 9.26 6.79 4.89
C LEU A 127 8.94 5.61 3.96
N LYS A 128 9.87 5.26 3.07
CA LYS A 128 9.63 4.21 2.09
C LYS A 128 9.37 2.89 2.77
N ASN A 129 8.35 2.18 2.32
CA ASN A 129 7.95 0.88 2.87
C ASN A 129 7.71 0.88 4.40
N VAL A 130 7.35 2.03 4.98
CA VAL A 130 7.02 2.15 6.41
C VAL A 130 5.61 1.61 6.66
N PHE A 131 5.46 0.86 7.75
CA PHE A 131 4.16 0.36 8.18
C PHE A 131 3.56 1.31 9.23
N PHE A 132 2.50 2.02 8.86
CA PHE A 132 1.72 2.86 9.77
C PHE A 132 0.44 2.15 10.24
N SER A 133 0.40 0.83 10.17
CA SER A 133 -0.86 0.11 10.37
C SER A 133 -1.41 0.33 11.78
N ARG A 134 -2.65 0.80 11.93
CA ARG A 134 -3.24 1.12 13.26
C ARG A 134 -2.53 2.24 14.04
N ALA A 135 -1.63 2.99 13.43
CA ALA A 135 -1.06 4.18 14.05
C ALA A 135 -2.09 5.33 14.11
N ASN A 136 -2.01 6.18 15.13
CA ASN A 136 -2.76 7.44 15.17
C ASN A 136 -1.93 8.51 14.45
N LEU A 137 -2.37 8.96 13.28
CA LEU A 137 -1.68 9.98 12.47
C LEU A 137 -2.44 11.30 12.39
N GLN A 138 -3.40 11.54 13.29
CA GLN A 138 -4.20 12.75 13.26
C GLN A 138 -3.31 14.00 13.23
N CYS A 139 -3.55 14.90 12.27
CA CYS A 139 -2.80 16.14 12.10
C CYS A 139 -1.27 15.96 11.90
N ALA A 140 -0.81 14.75 11.56
CA ALA A 140 0.58 14.52 11.21
C ALA A 140 0.95 15.26 9.91
N LYS A 141 2.22 15.66 9.81
CA LYS A 141 2.74 16.39 8.65
C LYS A 141 3.68 15.50 7.86
N PHE A 142 3.44 15.39 6.57
CA PHE A 142 4.19 14.60 5.60
C PHE A 142 4.65 15.47 4.42
N ARG A 143 4.79 16.79 4.62
CA ARG A 143 5.15 17.71 3.54
C ARG A 143 6.48 17.29 2.91
N ASP A 144 6.48 17.10 1.60
CA ASP A 144 7.65 16.65 0.83
C ASP A 144 8.29 15.36 1.39
N ALA A 145 7.52 14.54 2.13
CA ALA A 145 8.00 13.26 2.65
C ALA A 145 7.95 12.20 1.55
N ASP A 146 8.90 11.27 1.59
CA ASP A 146 9.00 10.17 0.64
C ASP A 146 8.44 8.89 1.24
N ALA A 147 7.14 8.67 1.07
CA ALA A 147 6.36 7.58 1.64
C ALA A 147 5.96 6.52 0.58
N GLU A 148 6.80 6.34 -0.44
CA GLU A 148 6.64 5.30 -1.46
C GLU A 148 6.43 3.91 -0.84
N GLY A 149 5.43 3.17 -1.31
CA GLY A 149 5.13 1.81 -0.85
C GLY A 149 4.69 1.69 0.63
N SER A 150 4.52 2.81 1.35
CA SER A 150 4.13 2.78 2.75
C SER A 150 2.68 2.30 2.94
N ILE A 151 2.45 1.65 4.09
CA ILE A 151 1.18 0.97 4.38
C ILE A 151 0.45 1.70 5.50
N PHE A 152 -0.67 2.34 5.15
CA PHE A 152 -1.55 3.04 6.10
C PHE A 152 -2.76 2.21 6.53
N HIS A 153 -2.72 0.90 6.29
CA HIS A 153 -3.85 0.01 6.57
C HIS A 153 -4.29 0.06 8.03
N ASN A 154 -5.58 0.29 8.26
CA ASN A 154 -6.12 0.44 9.60
C ASN A 154 -5.55 1.58 10.44
N ALA A 155 -4.80 2.56 9.90
CA ALA A 155 -4.20 3.64 10.66
C ALA A 155 -5.24 4.56 11.34
N THR A 156 -5.72 4.14 12.52
CA THR A 156 -6.30 4.97 13.57
C THR A 156 -6.45 4.19 14.87
N LEU A 157 -6.18 4.85 16.00
CA LEU A 157 -6.69 4.47 17.32
C LEU A 157 -7.16 5.73 18.03
N ARG A 158 -8.45 6.06 17.86
CA ARG A 158 -9.19 6.68 18.96
C ARG A 158 -9.94 5.57 19.66
N GLU A 159 -9.36 5.01 20.71
CA GLU A 159 -10.20 4.87 21.89
C GLU A 159 -10.59 6.31 22.23
N TYR A 160 -11.83 6.70 21.90
CA TYR A 160 -12.45 7.74 22.70
C TYR A 160 -12.35 7.23 24.15
N LYS A 161 -11.40 7.76 24.92
CA LYS A 161 -11.62 7.91 26.36
C LYS A 161 -12.84 8.82 26.46
N ILE A 162 -14.03 8.24 26.33
CA ILE A 162 -15.20 8.83 26.93
C ILE A 162 -14.83 8.82 28.41
N ASN A 163 -14.52 9.99 28.96
CA ASN A 163 -14.57 10.18 30.40
C ASN A 163 -16.04 10.03 30.79
N ILE A 164 -16.51 8.78 30.84
CA ILE A 164 -17.73 8.45 31.56
C ILE A 164 -17.30 8.59 33.01
N LEU A 165 -17.67 9.71 33.63
CA LEU A 165 -17.79 9.79 35.07
C LEU A 165 -18.74 8.66 35.47
N PHE A 166 -18.19 7.53 35.90
CA PHE A 166 -18.97 6.48 36.50
C PHE A 166 -19.46 7.02 37.85
N SER A 167 -20.70 7.51 37.91
CA SER A 167 -21.47 7.27 39.12
C SER A 167 -21.82 5.78 39.09
N SER A 168 -21.43 5.09 40.16
CA SER A 168 -21.61 3.67 40.32
C SER A 168 -23.06 3.27 40.04
N HIS A 169 -23.24 2.08 39.45
CA HIS A 169 -24.49 1.33 39.20
C HIS A 169 -25.00 1.40 37.76
N HIS A 170 -24.38 0.61 36.87
CA HIS A 170 -25.08 -0.39 36.03
C HIS A 170 -24.06 -1.08 35.10
N ILE A 171 -23.38 -2.09 35.65
CA ILE A 171 -22.31 -2.86 34.95
C ILE A 171 -22.86 -3.82 33.88
N PHE A 172 -24.18 -3.98 33.74
CA PHE A 172 -24.73 -5.09 32.96
C PHE A 172 -25.30 -4.74 31.57
N PHE A 173 -25.28 -3.47 31.14
CA PHE A 173 -25.77 -3.08 29.80
C PHE A 173 -24.65 -2.75 28.79
N LEU A 174 -23.39 -2.82 29.22
CA LEU A 174 -22.22 -2.28 28.49
C LEU A 174 -21.46 -3.28 27.61
N THR A 175 -21.84 -4.56 27.59
CA THR A 175 -21.19 -5.56 26.71
C THR A 175 -21.85 -5.65 25.33
N PHE A 176 -23.11 -5.23 25.18
CA PHE A 176 -23.85 -5.43 23.92
C PHE A 176 -23.81 -4.23 22.96
N LEU A 177 -23.56 -3.00 23.46
CA LEU A 177 -23.39 -1.81 22.60
C LEU A 177 -21.94 -1.57 22.16
N ARG A 178 -21.00 -2.46 22.55
CA ARG A 178 -19.56 -2.33 22.27
C ARG A 178 -19.15 -2.87 20.89
N ILE A 179 -20.10 -3.44 20.13
CA ILE A 179 -19.85 -4.15 18.85
C ILE A 179 -20.24 -3.36 17.59
N VAL A 180 -20.79 -2.15 17.69
CA VAL A 180 -21.06 -1.30 16.50
C VAL A 180 -20.22 -0.03 16.53
N LEU A 181 -18.93 -0.14 16.90
CA LEU A 181 -18.00 0.96 16.72
C LEU A 181 -17.42 0.86 15.31
N ILE A 182 -17.98 1.69 14.42
CA ILE A 182 -17.54 1.90 13.04
C ILE A 182 -16.01 2.06 13.04
N ILE A 183 -15.33 1.13 12.38
CA ILE A 183 -13.90 1.18 12.09
C ILE A 183 -13.72 2.33 11.08
N VAL A 184 -13.37 3.51 11.56
CA VAL A 184 -13.00 4.66 10.70
C VAL A 184 -11.49 4.80 10.72
N PHE A 185 -10.87 4.39 9.62
CA PHE A 185 -9.49 4.69 9.23
C PHE A 185 -9.34 6.20 9.10
N CYS A 186 -8.53 6.94 9.87
CA CYS A 186 -8.62 8.41 9.89
C CYS A 186 -7.26 9.10 9.67
N LEU A 187 -7.05 9.54 8.43
CA LEU A 187 -6.05 10.50 7.97
C LEU A 187 -6.66 11.91 7.79
N GLU A 188 -7.75 12.22 8.50
CA GLU A 188 -8.45 13.51 8.42
C GLU A 188 -7.48 14.66 8.71
N ARG A 189 -7.49 15.69 7.84
CA ARG A 189 -6.65 16.91 7.96
C ARG A 189 -5.13 16.66 8.02
N CYS A 190 -4.63 15.52 7.53
CA CYS A 190 -3.19 15.34 7.37
C CYS A 190 -2.65 16.26 6.27
N GLU A 191 -1.38 16.67 6.41
CA GLU A 191 -0.70 17.55 5.46
C GLU A 191 0.29 16.73 4.62
N PHE A 192 -0.10 16.37 3.40
CA PHE A 192 0.67 15.60 2.41
C PHE A 192 1.11 16.44 1.21
N THR A 193 1.17 17.78 1.34
CA THR A 193 1.57 18.63 0.21
C THR A 193 2.94 18.22 -0.34
N GLY A 194 3.01 17.95 -1.64
CA GLY A 194 4.25 17.51 -2.32
C GLY A 194 4.76 16.13 -1.92
N ALA A 195 4.05 15.38 -1.08
CA ALA A 195 4.49 14.06 -0.63
C ALA A 195 4.55 13.06 -1.78
N ASN A 196 5.56 12.19 -1.77
CA ASN A 196 5.59 11.01 -2.63
C ASN A 196 4.90 9.85 -1.92
N LEU A 197 3.72 9.46 -2.39
CA LEU A 197 2.95 8.33 -1.87
C LEU A 197 2.80 7.23 -2.92
N ARG A 198 3.67 7.20 -3.95
CA ARG A 198 3.56 6.23 -5.05
C ARG A 198 3.34 4.80 -4.52
N GLY A 199 2.30 4.14 -5.05
CA GLY A 199 1.94 2.77 -4.68
C GLY A 199 1.39 2.59 -3.26
N ALA A 200 1.11 3.67 -2.52
CA ALA A 200 0.60 3.56 -1.16
C ALA A 200 -0.78 2.88 -1.10
N LEU A 201 -0.97 2.06 -0.06
CA LEU A 201 -2.23 1.36 0.19
C LEU A 201 -3.11 2.18 1.14
N LEU A 202 -4.08 2.89 0.57
CA LEU A 202 -5.01 3.83 1.24
C LEU A 202 -6.48 3.38 1.12
N ALA A 203 -6.73 2.10 0.87
CA ALA A 203 -8.08 1.57 0.73
C ALA A 203 -8.91 1.80 2.00
N ALA A 204 -10.15 2.26 1.81
CA ALA A 204 -11.09 2.66 2.85
C ALA A 204 -10.62 3.80 3.80
N ALA A 205 -9.46 4.42 3.57
CA ALA A 205 -8.96 5.48 4.42
C ALA A 205 -9.90 6.70 4.45
N ASN A 206 -10.16 7.29 5.63
CA ASN A 206 -10.78 8.60 5.76
C ASN A 206 -9.70 9.68 5.63
N LEU A 207 -9.63 10.27 4.45
CA LEU A 207 -8.80 11.41 4.06
C LEU A 207 -9.65 12.69 3.97
N GLN A 208 -10.76 12.77 4.71
CA GLN A 208 -11.62 13.94 4.71
C GLN A 208 -10.82 15.20 5.06
N SER A 209 -10.95 16.23 4.23
CA SER A 209 -10.23 17.49 4.36
C SER A 209 -8.70 17.35 4.43
N ALA A 210 -8.12 16.21 4.02
CA ALA A 210 -6.68 16.04 3.94
C ALA A 210 -6.11 16.92 2.83
N ASN A 211 -4.91 17.44 3.05
CA ASN A 211 -4.20 18.26 2.07
C ASN A 211 -3.21 17.41 1.28
N LEU A 212 -3.62 16.97 0.08
CA LEU A 212 -2.85 16.17 -0.87
C LEU A 212 -2.43 17.00 -2.09
N GLN A 213 -2.37 18.33 -1.94
CA GLN A 213 -1.99 19.23 -3.03
C GLN A 213 -0.60 18.88 -3.57
N ASP A 214 -0.46 18.82 -4.89
CA ASP A 214 0.79 18.52 -5.60
C ASP A 214 1.47 17.19 -5.19
N ALA A 215 0.75 16.29 -4.49
CA ALA A 215 1.26 14.98 -4.08
C ALA A 215 1.38 14.00 -5.27
N CYS A 216 2.39 13.12 -5.23
CA CYS A 216 2.51 12.00 -6.14
C CYS A 216 1.72 10.80 -5.59
N LEU A 217 0.59 10.49 -6.21
CA LEU A 217 -0.35 9.44 -5.84
C LEU A 217 -0.45 8.34 -6.93
N VAL A 218 0.63 8.19 -7.70
CA VAL A 218 0.68 7.27 -8.84
C VAL A 218 0.59 5.83 -8.34
N ASP A 219 -0.20 5.01 -9.01
CA ASP A 219 -0.45 3.60 -8.67
C ASP A 219 -1.03 3.37 -7.24
N CYS A 220 -1.56 4.40 -6.58
CA CYS A 220 -2.17 4.28 -5.24
C CYS A 220 -3.52 3.55 -5.28
N SER A 221 -3.85 2.86 -4.18
CA SER A 221 -5.18 2.28 -3.96
C SER A 221 -5.99 3.08 -2.95
N PHE A 222 -7.07 3.72 -3.42
CA PHE A 222 -8.08 4.46 -2.66
C PHE A 222 -9.47 3.80 -2.67
N CYS A 223 -9.58 2.51 -2.98
CA CYS A 223 -10.88 1.81 -3.06
C CYS A 223 -11.73 2.06 -1.81
N GLY A 224 -12.94 2.61 -1.99
CA GLY A 224 -13.87 2.93 -0.90
C GLY A 224 -13.37 3.99 0.10
N ALA A 225 -12.30 4.73 -0.20
CA ALA A 225 -11.78 5.78 0.68
C ALA A 225 -12.75 6.97 0.77
N ASP A 226 -12.74 7.67 1.91
CA ASP A 226 -13.49 8.91 2.12
C ASP A 226 -12.57 10.11 1.95
N LEU A 227 -12.66 10.78 0.81
CA LEU A 227 -11.88 11.95 0.38
C LEU A 227 -12.74 13.22 0.37
N ARG A 228 -13.84 13.25 1.12
CA ARG A 228 -14.74 14.42 1.16
C ARG A 228 -13.98 15.70 1.49
N SER A 229 -14.20 16.74 0.69
CA SER A 229 -13.51 18.03 0.84
C SER A 229 -11.98 17.97 0.82
N ALA A 230 -11.36 16.88 0.36
CA ALA A 230 -9.90 16.79 0.27
C ALA A 230 -9.34 17.79 -0.77
N HIS A 231 -8.13 18.29 -0.51
CA HIS A 231 -7.41 19.20 -1.40
C HIS A 231 -6.45 18.37 -2.27
N LEU A 232 -6.76 18.20 -3.55
CA LEU A 232 -6.03 17.37 -4.53
C LEU A 232 -5.54 18.20 -5.74
N GLN A 233 -5.40 19.51 -5.57
CA GLN A 233 -5.00 20.41 -6.65
C GLN A 233 -3.60 20.02 -7.14
N GLY A 234 -3.43 19.85 -8.45
CA GLY A 234 -2.15 19.47 -9.05
C GLY A 234 -1.65 18.06 -8.72
N ALA A 235 -2.37 17.27 -7.92
CA ALA A 235 -1.95 15.92 -7.53
C ALA A 235 -1.84 14.98 -8.75
N ASP A 236 -0.89 14.05 -8.70
CA ASP A 236 -0.70 13.05 -9.75
C ASP A 236 -1.35 11.72 -9.34
N LEU A 237 -2.56 11.46 -9.83
CA LEU A 237 -3.36 10.25 -9.58
C LEU A 237 -3.28 9.27 -10.76
N THR A 238 -2.21 9.32 -11.55
CA THR A 238 -2.03 8.41 -12.69
C THR A 238 -2.11 6.95 -12.24
N ASN A 239 -2.92 6.14 -12.93
CA ASN A 239 -3.24 4.74 -12.61
C ASN A 239 -3.82 4.49 -11.20
N ALA A 240 -4.23 5.52 -10.45
CA ALA A 240 -4.77 5.33 -9.10
C ALA A 240 -6.14 4.62 -9.15
N ASN A 241 -6.38 3.72 -8.19
CA ASN A 241 -7.66 3.03 -8.04
C ASN A 241 -8.54 3.73 -7.00
N LEU A 242 -9.54 4.49 -7.45
CA LEU A 242 -10.52 5.23 -6.64
C LEU A 242 -11.93 4.61 -6.73
N GLU A 243 -12.03 3.31 -7.05
CA GLU A 243 -13.32 2.63 -7.16
C GLU A 243 -14.14 2.75 -5.88
N GLY A 244 -15.38 3.23 -6.00
CA GLY A 244 -16.30 3.45 -4.88
C GLY A 244 -15.87 4.53 -3.87
N ALA A 245 -14.81 5.30 -4.15
CA ALA A 245 -14.35 6.36 -3.25
C ALA A 245 -15.35 7.53 -3.18
N ASN A 246 -15.41 8.19 -2.02
CA ASN A 246 -16.24 9.37 -1.80
C ASN A 246 -15.41 10.66 -1.91
N LEU A 247 -15.49 11.33 -3.04
CA LEU A 247 -14.83 12.61 -3.33
C LEU A 247 -15.81 13.80 -3.30
N GLU A 248 -16.93 13.72 -2.57
CA GLU A 248 -17.89 14.83 -2.52
C GLU A 248 -17.21 16.13 -2.07
N GLY A 249 -17.34 17.18 -2.88
CA GLY A 249 -16.75 18.50 -2.61
C GLY A 249 -15.22 18.55 -2.68
N ALA A 250 -14.53 17.48 -3.07
CA ALA A 250 -13.08 17.47 -3.19
C ALA A 250 -12.59 18.44 -4.29
N ASN A 251 -11.41 19.02 -4.09
CA ASN A 251 -10.81 19.94 -5.05
C ASN A 251 -9.71 19.27 -5.88
N LEU A 252 -10.06 18.81 -7.07
CA LEU A 252 -9.17 18.15 -8.03
C LEU A 252 -8.68 19.10 -9.14
N LYS A 253 -8.70 20.42 -8.93
CA LYS A 253 -8.31 21.39 -9.98
C LYS A 253 -6.90 21.06 -10.52
N GLY A 254 -6.81 20.79 -11.82
CA GLY A 254 -5.55 20.47 -12.49
C GLY A 254 -4.89 19.15 -12.09
N ALA A 255 -5.60 18.27 -11.36
CA ALA A 255 -5.09 16.94 -11.05
C ALA A 255 -4.90 16.10 -12.32
N LYS A 256 -3.88 15.24 -12.32
CA LYS A 256 -3.64 14.29 -13.41
C LYS A 256 -4.34 12.97 -13.08
N LEU A 257 -5.22 12.50 -13.95
CA LEU A 257 -6.03 11.29 -13.75
C LEU A 257 -5.83 10.26 -14.87
N LEU A 258 -4.69 10.27 -15.57
CA LEU A 258 -4.45 9.33 -16.67
C LEU A 258 -4.63 7.89 -16.17
N ASN A 259 -5.49 7.10 -16.83
CA ASN A 259 -5.85 5.72 -16.46
C ASN A 259 -6.41 5.52 -15.04
N ALA A 260 -6.87 6.57 -14.36
CA ALA A 260 -7.44 6.43 -13.02
C ALA A 260 -8.78 5.68 -13.05
N ASN A 261 -8.99 4.76 -12.11
CA ASN A 261 -10.25 4.05 -11.94
C ASN A 261 -11.17 4.81 -10.98
N LEU A 262 -12.21 5.47 -11.48
CA LEU A 262 -13.22 6.21 -10.71
C LEU A 262 -14.60 5.54 -10.77
N ARG A 263 -14.65 4.23 -11.06
CA ARG A 263 -15.92 3.50 -11.11
C ARG A 263 -16.69 3.61 -9.81
N SER A 264 -17.99 3.85 -9.92
CA SER A 264 -18.89 4.04 -8.76
C SER A 264 -18.45 5.12 -7.76
N ALA A 265 -17.49 5.98 -8.10
CA ALA A 265 -17.01 7.03 -7.20
C ALA A 265 -18.05 8.16 -7.07
N ASN A 266 -18.13 8.77 -5.88
CA ASN A 266 -18.96 9.94 -5.65
C ASN A 266 -18.16 11.22 -5.86
N LEU A 267 -18.31 11.87 -7.01
CA LEU A 267 -17.67 13.15 -7.36
C LEU A 267 -18.66 14.33 -7.28
N GLN A 268 -19.77 14.19 -6.55
CA GLN A 268 -20.75 15.25 -6.42
C GLN A 268 -20.09 16.53 -5.87
N ARG A 269 -20.41 17.68 -6.47
CA ARG A 269 -19.83 18.99 -6.10
C ARG A 269 -18.30 19.07 -6.16
N ALA A 270 -17.61 18.09 -6.75
CA ALA A 270 -16.16 18.12 -6.88
C ALA A 270 -15.70 19.22 -7.84
N TYR A 271 -14.55 19.82 -7.57
CA TYR A 271 -13.94 20.83 -8.46
C TYR A 271 -12.96 20.16 -9.42
N LEU A 272 -13.40 19.90 -10.65
CA LEU A 272 -12.65 19.19 -11.70
C LEU A 272 -12.18 20.15 -12.82
N ARG A 273 -11.92 21.42 -12.49
CA ARG A 273 -11.50 22.41 -13.48
C ARG A 273 -10.12 22.07 -14.05
N TYR A 274 -9.98 22.16 -15.37
CA TYR A 274 -8.73 21.87 -16.10
C TYR A 274 -8.19 20.44 -15.92
N VAL A 275 -9.08 19.49 -15.64
CA VAL A 275 -8.73 18.07 -15.50
C VAL A 275 -8.87 17.34 -16.85
N ASN A 276 -7.93 16.45 -17.16
CA ASN A 276 -8.05 15.55 -18.31
C ASN A 276 -8.69 14.21 -17.89
N LEU A 277 -9.83 13.89 -18.50
CA LEU A 277 -10.64 12.70 -18.22
C LEU A 277 -10.64 11.68 -19.38
N ARG A 278 -9.86 11.88 -20.45
CA ARG A 278 -9.89 11.05 -21.69
C ARG A 278 -9.73 9.54 -21.45
N ASP A 279 -8.91 9.18 -20.47
CA ASP A 279 -8.58 7.79 -20.15
C ASP A 279 -9.02 7.39 -18.73
N THR A 280 -9.97 8.13 -18.15
CA THR A 280 -10.52 7.79 -16.83
C THR A 280 -11.69 6.83 -16.93
N GLN A 281 -11.75 5.84 -16.03
CA GLN A 281 -12.89 4.92 -15.94
C GLN A 281 -13.94 5.53 -15.01
N LEU A 282 -15.04 6.01 -15.58
CA LEU A 282 -16.10 6.75 -14.86
C LEU A 282 -17.43 5.99 -14.79
N GLU A 283 -17.44 4.69 -15.07
CA GLU A 283 -18.68 3.89 -15.09
C GLU A 283 -19.35 3.91 -13.71
N GLY A 284 -20.60 4.38 -13.64
CA GLY A 284 -21.34 4.53 -12.38
C GLY A 284 -20.91 5.70 -11.49
N ALA A 285 -19.94 6.52 -11.90
CA ALA A 285 -19.52 7.68 -11.14
C ALA A 285 -20.62 8.76 -11.06
N ARG A 286 -20.80 9.36 -9.87
CA ARG A 286 -21.79 10.43 -9.64
C ARG A 286 -21.13 11.80 -9.74
N LEU A 287 -21.52 12.61 -10.72
CA LEU A 287 -20.93 13.92 -11.01
C LEU A 287 -21.88 15.10 -10.77
N ASP A 288 -22.98 14.89 -10.05
CA ASP A 288 -24.01 15.94 -9.85
C ASP A 288 -23.41 17.17 -9.17
N GLY A 289 -23.56 18.33 -9.82
CA GLY A 289 -23.02 19.60 -9.34
C GLY A 289 -21.49 19.73 -9.41
N ALA A 290 -20.77 18.79 -10.03
CA ALA A 290 -19.33 18.90 -10.22
C ALA A 290 -18.98 20.05 -11.18
N ASN A 291 -17.91 20.78 -10.87
CA ASN A 291 -17.42 21.89 -11.70
C ASN A 291 -16.40 21.38 -12.73
N LEU A 292 -16.86 21.18 -13.96
CA LEU A 292 -16.08 20.64 -15.08
C LEU A 292 -15.53 21.74 -16.02
N LEU A 293 -15.50 23.00 -15.60
CA LEU A 293 -15.05 24.09 -16.47
C LEU A 293 -13.59 23.87 -16.94
N GLY A 294 -13.40 23.73 -18.25
CA GLY A 294 -12.10 23.48 -18.86
C GLY A 294 -11.60 22.04 -18.72
N ALA A 295 -12.44 21.11 -18.21
CA ALA A 295 -12.14 19.70 -18.27
C ALA A 295 -12.21 19.20 -19.72
N ILE A 296 -11.31 18.29 -20.09
CA ILE A 296 -11.33 17.63 -21.39
C ILE A 296 -11.68 16.15 -21.21
N ARG A 297 -12.47 15.61 -22.14
CA ARG A 297 -12.84 14.19 -22.21
C ARG A 297 -12.50 13.66 -23.59
#